data_AF-A0A971QA98-F1
#
_entry.id   AF-A0A971QA98-F1
#
_cell.length_a   1.000
_cell.length_b   1.000
_cell.length_c   1.000
_cell.angle_alpha   90.00
_cell.angle_beta   90.00
_cell.angle_gamma   90.00
#
_symmetry.space_group_name_H-M   'P 1'
#
loop_
_entity.id
_entity.type
_entity.pdbx_description
1 polymer ?
#
loop_
_entity_poly.entity_id
_entity_poly.type
_entity_poly.pdbx_seq_one_letter_code
_entity_poly.pdbx_strand_id
1 'polypeptide(L)'
;MGSVPEDERVLTCDGCGANVYPEHVERGLAFRVSGQLFCHHCMADRRSPADQAALSAADESEGHDRSAHASALGQSGLGLTEGLRPGGREYRRPLTVTGTGATRVRVFHSKMSDAAIRHLEDAVNEWLDSDPQIEVKHITTTVGVWEGKHPDPNFILTVFY
;
A
#
# COMPACT_ATOMS: atom_id res chain seq x y z
N MET A 1 22.86 -18.89 -39.32
CA MET A 1 22.95 -18.41 -37.93
C MET A 1 22.35 -17.02 -37.89
N GLY A 2 21.06 -16.91 -37.59
CA GLY A 2 20.37 -15.62 -37.56
C GLY A 2 20.79 -14.85 -36.31
N SER A 3 21.41 -13.69 -36.51
CA SER A 3 21.73 -12.76 -35.44
C SER A 3 20.43 -12.18 -34.87
N VAL A 4 20.20 -12.37 -33.58
CA VAL A 4 19.08 -11.77 -32.85
C VAL A 4 19.20 -10.24 -32.96
N PRO A 5 18.13 -9.52 -33.37
CA PRO A 5 18.16 -8.07 -33.48
C PRO A 5 18.57 -7.43 -32.15
N GLU A 6 19.34 -6.34 -32.20
CA GLU A 6 19.87 -5.66 -31.00
C GLU A 6 18.79 -5.19 -30.02
N ASP A 7 17.59 -4.95 -30.54
CA ASP A 7 16.40 -4.51 -29.81
C ASP A 7 15.81 -5.59 -28.88
N GLU A 8 16.11 -6.87 -29.11
CA GLU A 8 15.65 -8.00 -28.28
C GLU A 8 16.64 -8.38 -27.17
N ARG A 9 17.76 -7.66 -27.07
CA ARG A 9 18.76 -7.94 -26.03
C ARG A 9 18.26 -7.41 -24.69
N VAL A 10 17.80 -8.34 -23.86
CA VAL A 10 17.49 -8.09 -22.45
C VAL A 10 18.79 -7.65 -21.75
N LEU A 11 18.79 -6.43 -21.23
CA LEU A 11 19.86 -5.90 -20.41
C LEU A 11 19.62 -6.28 -18.96
N THR A 12 20.65 -6.21 -18.12
CA THR A 12 20.53 -6.51 -16.68
C THR A 12 20.89 -5.31 -15.83
N CYS A 13 20.11 -5.05 -14.79
CA CYS A 13 20.42 -4.04 -13.78
C CYS A 13 21.67 -4.45 -12.99
N ASP A 14 22.68 -3.58 -12.93
CA ASP A 14 23.92 -3.79 -12.18
C ASP A 14 23.71 -3.79 -10.65
N GLY A 15 22.58 -3.25 -10.17
CA GLY A 15 22.27 -3.18 -8.74
C GLY A 15 21.58 -4.43 -8.18
N CYS A 16 20.59 -4.96 -8.89
CA CYS A 16 19.75 -6.07 -8.43
C CYS A 16 19.71 -7.27 -9.37
N GLY A 17 20.37 -7.21 -10.53
CA GLY A 17 20.35 -8.27 -11.53
C GLY A 17 19.03 -8.41 -12.29
N ALA A 18 18.07 -7.51 -12.09
CA ALA A 18 16.78 -7.58 -12.79
C ALA A 18 16.92 -7.37 -14.30
N ASN A 19 16.07 -8.03 -15.07
CA ASN A 19 15.95 -7.84 -16.51
C ASN A 19 15.41 -6.44 -16.82
N VAL A 20 16.12 -5.70 -17.66
CA VAL A 20 15.79 -4.36 -18.14
C VAL A 20 15.68 -4.42 -19.65
N TYR A 21 14.48 -4.20 -20.17
CA TYR A 21 14.26 -4.12 -21.61
C TYR A 21 14.69 -2.74 -22.15
N PRO A 22 15.14 -2.64 -23.40
CA PRO A 22 15.52 -1.35 -24.02
C PRO A 22 14.42 -0.30 -23.93
N GLU A 23 13.16 -0.69 -24.09
CA GLU A 23 11.98 0.16 -23.92
C GLU A 23 11.89 0.82 -22.53
N HIS A 24 12.43 0.19 -21.48
CA HIS A 24 12.49 0.78 -20.15
C HIS A 24 13.50 1.92 -20.08
N VAL A 25 14.58 1.85 -20.86
CA VAL A 25 15.55 2.95 -20.94
C VAL A 25 14.95 4.12 -21.71
N GLU A 26 14.28 3.85 -22.83
CA GLU A 26 13.63 4.88 -23.67
C GLU A 26 12.51 5.62 -22.95
N ARG A 27 11.70 4.89 -22.16
CA ARG A 27 10.59 5.45 -21.39
C ARG A 27 11.02 6.08 -20.06
N GLY A 28 12.33 6.13 -19.77
CA GLY A 28 12.86 6.70 -18.53
C GLY A 28 12.52 5.88 -17.27
N LEU A 29 12.27 4.58 -17.42
CA LEU A 29 12.03 3.62 -16.32
C LEU A 29 13.32 2.90 -15.89
N ALA A 30 14.41 3.06 -16.63
CA ALA A 30 15.75 2.59 -16.28
C ALA A 30 16.78 3.65 -16.67
N PHE A 31 17.81 3.80 -15.84
CA PHE A 31 18.76 4.91 -15.93
C PHE A 31 20.18 4.37 -16.06
N ARG A 32 20.96 4.99 -16.94
CA ARG A 32 22.40 4.73 -17.04
C ARG A 32 23.15 5.81 -16.24
N VAL A 33 23.82 5.40 -15.17
CA VAL A 33 24.62 6.29 -14.30
C VAL A 33 26.05 5.80 -14.33
N SER A 34 26.99 6.67 -14.74
CA SER A 34 28.43 6.35 -14.82
C SER A 34 28.75 5.07 -15.62
N GLY A 35 27.97 4.78 -16.67
CA GLY A 35 28.13 3.59 -17.52
C GLY A 35 27.45 2.31 -17.00
N GLN A 36 26.87 2.33 -15.80
CA GLN A 36 26.13 1.21 -15.21
C GLN A 36 24.61 1.41 -15.38
N LEU A 37 23.88 0.32 -15.60
CA LEU A 37 22.43 0.34 -15.81
C LEU A 37 21.70 0.02 -14.50
N PHE A 38 20.79 0.89 -14.10
CA PHE A 38 19.94 0.70 -12.93
C PHE A 38 18.46 0.73 -13.31
N CYS A 39 17.68 -0.20 -12.75
CA CYS A 39 16.23 -0.14 -12.82
C CYS A 39 15.70 1.03 -11.97
N HIS A 40 14.45 1.43 -12.20
CA HIS A 40 13.76 2.47 -11.42
C HIS A 40 13.93 2.31 -9.90
N HIS A 41 13.85 1.07 -9.40
CA HIS A 41 13.95 0.79 -7.97
C HIS A 41 15.35 1.04 -7.41
N CYS A 42 16.39 0.45 -8.03
CA CYS A 42 17.77 0.69 -7.60
C CYS A 42 18.21 2.13 -7.78
N MET A 43 17.63 2.87 -8.73
CA MET A 43 17.89 4.30 -8.89
C MET A 43 17.23 5.10 -7.77
N ALA A 44 15.96 4.81 -7.44
CA ALA A 44 15.25 5.47 -6.34
C ALA A 44 15.97 5.32 -5.00
N ASP A 45 16.51 4.14 -4.71
CA ASP A 45 17.25 3.86 -3.47
C ASP A 45 18.60 4.59 -3.39
N ARG A 46 19.22 4.88 -4.55
CA ARG A 46 20.51 5.58 -4.64
C ARG A 46 20.37 7.09 -4.73
N ARG A 47 19.15 7.60 -4.91
CA ARG A 47 18.90 9.02 -5.11
C ARG A 47 19.11 9.76 -3.80
N SER A 48 19.93 10.81 -3.82
CA SER A 48 20.22 11.58 -2.63
C SER A 48 18.94 12.24 -2.08
N PRO A 49 18.80 12.39 -0.76
CA PRO A 49 17.65 13.08 -0.18
C PRO A 49 17.53 14.55 -0.64
N ALA A 50 18.65 15.15 -1.07
CA ALA A 50 18.66 16.50 -1.65
C ALA A 50 17.94 16.57 -3.02
N ASP A 51 18.08 15.54 -3.85
CA ASP A 51 17.40 15.48 -5.16
C ASP A 51 15.91 15.12 -5.02
N GLN A 52 15.52 14.47 -3.92
CA GLN A 52 14.11 14.19 -3.61
C GLN A 52 13.38 15.46 -3.15
N ALA A 53 14.05 16.31 -2.36
CA ALA A 53 13.50 17.57 -1.86
C ALA A 53 13.30 18.64 -2.95
N ALA A 54 14.10 18.62 -4.02
CA ALA A 54 14.01 19.59 -5.11
C ALA A 54 12.74 19.43 -5.98
N LEU A 55 12.16 18.23 -6.05
CA LEU A 55 10.91 17.98 -6.79
C LEU A 55 9.65 18.30 -5.98
N SER A 56 9.70 18.21 -4.66
CA SER A 56 8.58 18.53 -3.78
C SER A 56 8.40 20.04 -3.54
N ALA A 57 9.43 20.86 -3.80
CA ALA A 57 9.36 22.31 -3.63
C ALA A 57 8.72 23.07 -4.80
N ALA A 58 8.32 22.39 -5.87
CA ALA A 58 7.78 23.02 -7.08
C ALA A 58 6.23 23.15 -7.10
N ASP A 59 5.53 22.78 -6.03
CA ASP A 59 4.05 22.68 -6.01
C ASP A 59 3.40 23.42 -4.80
N GLU A 60 3.89 24.60 -4.43
CA GLU A 60 3.21 25.44 -3.43
C GLU A 60 3.12 26.91 -3.88
N SER A 61 1.98 27.32 -4.45
CA SER A 61 1.52 28.70 -4.41
C SER A 61 -0.01 28.83 -4.42
N GLU A 62 -0.50 29.71 -3.53
CA GLU A 62 -1.86 30.29 -3.41
C GLU A 62 -2.88 29.46 -2.59
N GLY A 63 -3.54 29.91 -1.51
CA GLY A 63 -3.63 31.17 -0.79
C GLY A 63 -4.95 31.25 0.02
N HIS A 64 -4.93 31.94 1.17
CA HIS A 64 -6.05 32.59 1.91
C HIS A 64 -6.97 31.81 2.90
N ASP A 65 -6.55 31.78 4.17
CA ASP A 65 -7.00 32.60 5.34
C ASP A 65 -8.50 32.77 5.78
N ARG A 66 -8.67 32.65 7.13
CA ARG A 66 -9.65 33.25 8.09
C ARG A 66 -10.91 32.48 8.59
N SER A 67 -10.71 31.88 9.78
CA SER A 67 -11.49 31.95 11.04
C SER A 67 -13.03 32.05 11.05
N ALA A 68 -13.66 31.08 11.72
CA ALA A 68 -14.82 31.31 12.58
C ALA A 68 -14.80 30.33 13.78
N HIS A 69 -14.80 30.90 14.98
CA HIS A 69 -14.95 30.21 16.26
C HIS A 69 -16.34 29.58 16.39
N ALA A 70 -16.40 28.30 16.77
CA ALA A 70 -17.52 27.74 17.52
C ALA A 70 -16.97 26.71 18.51
N SER A 71 -17.08 27.05 19.79
CA SER A 71 -16.73 26.22 20.94
C SER A 71 -17.62 24.98 21.02
N ALA A 72 -17.02 23.78 21.11
CA ALA A 72 -17.57 22.63 21.83
C ALA A 72 -16.53 21.50 21.93
N LEU A 73 -16.09 21.23 23.17
CA LEU A 73 -15.86 19.92 23.78
C LEU A 73 -15.28 18.78 22.90
N GLY A 74 -13.99 18.50 23.14
CA GLY A 74 -13.39 17.16 23.21
C GLY A 74 -13.70 16.12 22.14
N GLN A 75 -12.77 15.94 21.20
CA GLN A 75 -12.28 14.61 20.76
C GLN A 75 -11.09 14.78 19.81
N SER A 76 -9.89 14.54 20.32
CA SER A 76 -8.69 14.31 19.52
C SER A 76 -8.78 12.89 18.97
N GLY A 77 -9.11 12.74 17.69
CA GLY A 77 -9.30 11.42 17.08
C GLY A 77 -9.55 11.49 15.57
N LEU A 78 -8.69 12.19 14.83
CA LEU A 78 -8.70 12.15 13.36
C LEU A 78 -7.53 11.31 12.87
N GLY A 79 -7.66 10.00 13.02
CA GLY A 79 -7.05 9.00 12.16
C GLY A 79 -8.19 8.26 11.49
N LEU A 80 -8.39 8.49 10.19
CA LEU A 80 -9.46 7.89 9.40
C LEU A 80 -9.52 6.36 9.59
N THR A 81 -10.51 5.89 10.34
CA THR A 81 -11.14 4.58 10.19
C THR A 81 -12.36 4.70 9.28
N GLU A 82 -12.15 5.22 8.06
CA GLU A 82 -13.17 5.21 7.00
C GLU A 82 -13.34 3.77 6.45
N GLY A 83 -13.77 2.85 7.32
CA GLY A 83 -13.91 1.42 7.04
C GLY A 83 -14.64 0.60 8.11
N LEU A 84 -14.91 1.19 9.29
CA LEU A 84 -15.67 0.57 10.39
C LEU A 84 -17.10 1.11 10.48
N ARG A 85 -17.75 1.37 9.34
CA ARG A 85 -19.22 1.50 9.38
C ARG A 85 -19.85 0.11 9.33
N PRO A 86 -20.75 -0.26 10.25
CA PRO A 86 -21.65 -1.39 10.08
C PRO A 86 -22.74 -1.01 9.06
N GLY A 87 -22.33 -0.67 7.84
CA GLY A 87 -23.17 -0.61 6.66
C GLY A 87 -22.96 -1.90 5.88
N GLY A 88 -23.24 -3.03 6.52
CA GLY A 88 -22.96 -4.36 5.97
C GLY A 88 -23.65 -4.53 4.64
N ARG A 89 -22.88 -4.76 3.57
CA ARG A 89 -23.45 -5.40 2.37
C ARG A 89 -23.99 -6.75 2.80
N GLU A 90 -25.29 -6.99 2.62
CA GLU A 90 -25.85 -8.32 2.76
C GLU A 90 -25.25 -9.23 1.68
N TYR A 91 -24.43 -10.18 2.14
CA TYR A 91 -23.86 -11.18 1.26
C TYR A 91 -24.86 -12.32 1.05
N ARG A 92 -25.08 -12.68 -0.22
CA ARG A 92 -26.06 -13.71 -0.62
C ARG A 92 -25.75 -15.10 -0.08
N ARG A 93 -24.48 -15.42 0.20
CA ARG A 93 -24.07 -16.72 0.73
C ARG A 93 -24.14 -16.71 2.26
N PRO A 94 -24.78 -17.72 2.89
CA PRO A 94 -24.76 -17.86 4.33
C PRO A 94 -23.35 -18.19 4.83
N LEU A 95 -23.08 -17.83 6.09
CA LEU A 95 -21.86 -18.27 6.78
C LEU A 95 -21.92 -19.78 7.00
N THR A 96 -20.78 -20.44 6.87
CA THR A 96 -20.67 -21.89 7.00
C THR A 96 -19.68 -22.19 8.11
N VAL A 97 -20.11 -22.95 9.11
CA VAL A 97 -19.32 -23.33 10.32
C VAL A 97 -18.69 -24.74 10.20
N THR A 98 -18.33 -25.15 8.99
CA THR A 98 -17.84 -26.52 8.71
C THR A 98 -16.34 -26.68 8.89
N GLY A 99 -15.63 -25.66 9.37
CA GLY A 99 -14.16 -25.66 9.50
C GLY A 99 -13.38 -25.62 8.17
N THR A 100 -14.06 -25.73 7.03
CA THR A 100 -13.47 -25.72 5.68
C THR A 100 -14.33 -24.91 4.72
N GLY A 101 -13.71 -24.33 3.68
CA GLY A 101 -14.40 -23.57 2.65
C GLY A 101 -14.87 -22.18 3.13
N ALA A 102 -13.98 -21.19 3.08
CA ALA A 102 -14.35 -19.81 3.38
C ALA A 102 -15.39 -19.30 2.39
N THR A 103 -16.41 -18.62 2.90
CA THR A 103 -17.50 -18.07 2.08
C THR A 103 -17.33 -16.58 1.83
N ARG A 104 -16.55 -15.91 2.69
CA ARG A 104 -16.28 -14.48 2.67
C ARG A 104 -14.81 -14.20 2.95
N VAL A 105 -14.40 -12.98 2.59
CA VAL A 105 -13.06 -12.46 2.84
C VAL A 105 -13.20 -11.05 3.39
N ARG A 106 -12.38 -10.73 4.39
CA ARG A 106 -12.22 -9.38 4.90
C ARG A 106 -10.74 -9.02 4.91
N VAL A 107 -10.42 -7.83 4.43
CA VAL A 107 -9.07 -7.29 4.44
C VAL A 107 -9.03 -6.18 5.48
N PHE A 108 -8.04 -6.26 6.35
CA PHE A 108 -7.66 -5.20 7.27
C PHE A 108 -6.28 -4.72 6.87
N HIS A 109 -6.02 -3.43 7.01
CA HIS A 109 -4.70 -2.88 6.80
C HIS A 109 -4.40 -1.81 7.84
N SER A 110 -3.13 -1.63 8.16
CA SER A 110 -2.70 -0.59 9.09
C SER A 110 -1.29 -0.12 8.76
N LYS A 111 -1.00 1.13 9.12
CA LYS A 111 0.36 1.67 9.10
C LYS A 111 1.23 0.86 10.07
N MET A 112 2.52 0.76 9.76
CA MET A 112 3.48 0.02 10.60
C MET A 112 3.96 0.85 11.80
N SER A 113 3.02 1.35 12.61
CA SER A 113 3.31 2.00 13.89
C SER A 113 2.63 1.26 15.03
N ASP A 114 3.22 1.28 16.22
CA ASP A 114 2.73 0.56 17.40
C ASP A 114 1.26 0.89 17.72
N ALA A 115 0.91 2.18 17.71
CA ALA A 115 -0.46 2.62 17.96
C ALA A 115 -1.45 2.14 16.88
N ALA A 116 -1.04 2.13 15.61
CA ALA A 116 -1.89 1.73 14.50
C ALA A 116 -2.09 0.20 14.46
N ILE A 117 -1.10 -0.57 14.90
CA ILE A 117 -1.23 -2.03 15.05
C ILE A 117 -2.15 -2.37 16.22
N ARG A 118 -2.03 -1.72 17.38
CA ARG A 118 -2.99 -1.93 18.48
C ARG A 118 -4.43 -1.63 18.05
N HIS A 119 -4.62 -0.55 17.29
CA HIS A 119 -5.94 -0.25 16.76
C HIS A 119 -6.45 -1.35 15.79
N LEU A 120 -5.57 -1.92 14.98
CA LEU A 120 -5.91 -3.04 14.10
C LEU A 120 -6.39 -4.26 14.91
N GLU A 121 -5.72 -4.58 16.02
CA GLU A 121 -6.09 -5.68 16.92
C GLU A 121 -7.50 -5.47 17.49
N ASP A 122 -7.77 -4.27 18.02
CA ASP A 122 -9.09 -3.92 18.55
C ASP A 122 -10.18 -4.03 17.47
N ALA A 123 -9.91 -3.52 16.26
CA ALA A 123 -10.85 -3.55 15.14
C ALA A 123 -11.16 -4.98 14.66
N VAL A 124 -10.17 -5.88 14.67
CA VAL A 124 -10.37 -7.29 14.32
C VAL A 124 -11.20 -7.99 15.39
N ASN A 125 -10.89 -7.79 16.67
CA ASN A 125 -11.63 -8.40 17.77
C ASN A 125 -13.08 -7.91 17.81
N GLU A 126 -13.31 -6.60 17.72
CA GLU A 126 -14.66 -6.02 17.66
C GLU A 126 -15.48 -6.58 16.49
N TRP A 127 -14.84 -6.80 15.34
CA TRP A 127 -15.50 -7.46 14.21
C TRP A 127 -15.87 -8.91 14.51
N LEU A 128 -14.97 -9.69 15.11
CA LEU A 128 -15.27 -11.08 15.46
C LEU A 128 -16.40 -11.17 16.49
N ASP A 129 -16.42 -10.25 17.46
CA ASP A 129 -17.45 -10.18 18.50
C ASP A 129 -18.81 -9.71 17.96
N SER A 130 -18.84 -9.03 16.80
CA SER A 130 -20.07 -8.50 16.20
C SER A 130 -21.02 -9.58 15.67
N ASP A 131 -20.50 -10.75 15.27
CA ASP A 131 -21.30 -11.85 14.72
C ASP A 131 -20.71 -13.20 15.16
N PRO A 132 -21.34 -13.89 16.13
CA PRO A 132 -20.91 -15.19 16.63
C PRO A 132 -20.90 -16.31 15.57
N GLN A 133 -21.48 -16.10 14.39
CA GLN A 133 -21.45 -17.06 13.29
C GLN A 133 -20.17 -16.97 12.45
N ILE A 134 -19.31 -15.98 12.69
CA ILE A 134 -18.03 -15.85 11.99
C ILE A 134 -17.08 -16.94 12.49
N GLU A 135 -16.71 -17.85 11.59
CA GLU A 135 -15.66 -18.84 11.80
C GLU A 135 -14.45 -18.49 10.93
N VAL A 136 -13.33 -18.12 11.54
CA VAL A 136 -12.09 -17.83 10.80
C VAL A 136 -11.45 -19.13 10.33
N LYS A 137 -11.28 -19.28 9.02
CA LYS A 137 -10.75 -20.50 8.39
C LYS A 137 -9.31 -20.37 7.94
N HIS A 138 -8.95 -19.19 7.41
CA HIS A 138 -7.60 -18.95 6.92
C HIS A 138 -7.22 -17.48 7.07
N ILE A 139 -5.95 -17.24 7.38
CA ILE A 139 -5.40 -15.89 7.56
C ILE A 139 -4.12 -15.80 6.76
N THR A 140 -3.96 -14.72 6.00
CA THR A 140 -2.71 -14.38 5.32
C THR A 140 -2.28 -12.97 5.67
N THR A 141 -0.99 -12.77 5.86
CA THR A 141 -0.39 -11.47 6.10
C THR A 141 0.58 -11.11 5.00
N THR A 142 0.67 -9.84 4.66
CA THR A 142 1.65 -9.31 3.71
C THR A 142 1.98 -7.88 4.10
N VAL A 143 3.23 -7.47 3.90
CA VAL A 143 3.62 -6.06 3.99
C VAL A 143 3.72 -5.54 2.56
N GLY A 144 3.03 -4.44 2.27
CA GLY A 144 2.97 -3.87 0.93
C GLY A 144 2.68 -2.38 0.96
N VAL A 145 2.92 -1.73 -0.17
CA VAL A 145 2.54 -0.32 -0.34
C VAL A 145 1.03 -0.27 -0.55
N TRP A 146 0.32 0.45 0.30
CA TRP A 146 -1.10 0.71 0.13
C TRP A 146 -1.28 2.06 -0.54
N GLU A 147 -1.92 2.09 -1.71
CA GLU A 147 -2.12 3.30 -2.47
C GLU A 147 -3.20 4.17 -1.79
N GLY A 148 -2.76 5.29 -1.22
CA GLY A 148 -3.61 6.34 -0.67
C GLY A 148 -3.09 7.71 -1.12
N LYS A 149 -3.35 8.76 -0.32
CA LYS A 149 -2.78 10.10 -0.60
C LYS A 149 -1.24 10.08 -0.63
N HIS A 150 -0.64 9.27 0.24
CA HIS A 150 0.79 9.01 0.27
C HIS A 150 1.01 7.50 0.19
N PRO A 151 1.92 7.01 -0.67
CA PRO A 151 2.26 5.59 -0.73
C PRO A 151 3.07 5.23 0.51
N ASP A 152 2.41 4.62 1.50
CA ASP A 152 3.01 4.21 2.76
C ASP A 152 3.07 2.66 2.84
N PRO A 153 4.12 2.08 3.43
CA PRO A 153 4.14 0.67 3.75
C PRO A 153 3.09 0.36 4.82
N ASN A 154 2.23 -0.60 4.51
CA ASN A 154 1.16 -1.06 5.39
C ASN A 154 1.31 -2.54 5.67
N PHE A 155 0.96 -2.92 6.90
CA PHE A 155 0.68 -4.30 7.25
C PHE A 155 -0.73 -4.63 6.77
N ILE A 156 -0.85 -5.67 5.95
CA ILE A 156 -2.11 -6.10 5.34
C ILE A 156 -2.44 -7.49 5.88
N LEU A 157 -3.61 -7.62 6.50
CA LEU A 157 -4.16 -8.84 7.07
C LEU A 157 -5.42 -9.22 6.28
N THR A 158 -5.39 -10.38 5.64
CA THR A 158 -6.56 -10.92 4.94
C THR A 158 -7.10 -12.11 5.71
N VAL A 159 -8.37 -12.04 6.08
CA VAL A 159 -9.08 -13.06 6.85
C VAL A 159 -10.17 -13.69 5.98
N PHE A 160 -10.08 -15.00 5.81
CA PHE A 160 -11.06 -15.83 5.12
C PHE A 160 -11.94 -16.54 6.15
N TYR A 161 -13.25 -16.35 6.04
CA TYR A 161 -14.26 -16.85 6.99
C TYR A 161 -15.49 -17.41 6.27
#